data_AF-S2TA83-F1
#
_entry.id   AF-S2TA83-F1
#
_cell.length_a   1.000
_cell.length_b   1.000
_cell.length_c   1.000
_cell.angle_alpha   90.00
_cell.angle_beta   90.00
_cell.angle_gamma   90.00
#
_symmetry.space_group_name_H-M   'P 1'
#
loop_
_entity.id
_entity.type
_entity.pdbx_description
1 polymer ?
#
loop_
_entity_poly.entity_id
_entity_poly.type
_entity_poly.pdbx_seq_one_letter_code
_entity_poly.pdbx_strand_id
1 'polypeptide(L)' 'MARKGILGKKVGMTQVFTDNGELVPVTVVDVTPNVVMQVK' A
#
# COMPACT_ATOMS: atom_id res chain seq x y z
N MET A 1 12.24 10.60 -14.41
CA MET A 1 11.96 9.25 -13.87
C MET A 1 10.49 8.94 -14.09
N ALA A 2 10.14 7.76 -14.61
CA ALA A 2 8.74 7.35 -14.73
C ALA A 2 8.16 7.04 -13.33
N ARG A 3 6.93 7.48 -13.05
CA ARG A 3 6.23 7.18 -11.78
C ARG A 3 5.69 5.74 -11.83
N LYS A 4 5.93 4.97 -10.76
CA LYS A 4 5.33 3.64 -10.56
C LYS A 4 4.01 3.78 -9.80
N GLY A 5 3.01 2.97 -10.14
CA GLY A 5 1.71 2.93 -9.47
C GLY A 5 1.05 1.56 -9.62
N ILE A 6 0.23 1.18 -8.63
CA ILE A 6 -0.51 -0.09 -8.55
C ILE A 6 -1.91 0.15 -7.98
N LEU A 7 -2.84 -0.78 -8.20
CA LEU A 7 -4.21 -0.72 -7.67
C LEU A 7 -4.34 -1.63 -6.44
N GLY A 8 -5.02 -1.13 -5.41
CA GLY A 8 -5.28 -1.88 -4.17
C GLY A 8 -6.60 -1.46 -3.52
N LYS A 9 -7.06 -2.27 -2.56
CA LYS A 9 -8.28 -2.04 -1.77
C LYS A 9 -7.92 -1.61 -0.36
N LYS A 10 -8.56 -0.55 0.13
CA LYS A 10 -8.47 -0.17 1.55
C LYS A 10 -9.15 -1.24 2.41
N VAL A 11 -8.38 -1.89 3.29
CA VAL A 11 -8.89 -2.92 4.20
C VAL A 11 -9.29 -2.31 5.54
N GLY A 12 -8.45 -1.43 6.08
CA GLY A 12 -8.68 -0.86 7.40
C GLY A 12 -7.46 -0.11 7.91
N MET A 13 -7.47 0.17 9.21
CA MET A 13 -6.40 0.86 9.92
C MET A 13 -5.92 -0.01 11.09
N THR A 14 -4.62 0.01 11.34
CA THR A 14 -3.96 -0.68 12.46
C THR A 14 -2.75 0.14 12.92
N GLN A 15 -1.96 -0.38 13.85
CA GLN A 15 -0.74 0.24 14.34
C GLN A 15 0.43 -0.74 14.30
N VAL A 16 1.62 -0.22 14.04
CA VAL A 16 2.89 -0.96 14.10
C VAL A 16 3.87 -0.21 14.98
N PHE A 17 4.85 -0.91 15.55
CA PHE A 17 5.94 -0.31 16.30
C PHE A 17 7.20 -0.26 15.43
N THR A 18 7.93 0.85 15.47
CA THR A 18 9.25 0.97 14.83
C THR A 18 10.33 0.29 15.67
N ASP A 19 11.52 0.09 15.12
CA ASP A 19 12.66 -0.47 15.84
C ASP A 19 13.07 0.37 17.07
N ASN A 20 12.75 1.67 17.06
CA ASN A 20 12.98 2.59 18.17
C ASN A 20 11.86 2.54 19.23
N GLY A 21 10.84 1.70 19.05
CA GLY A 21 9.69 1.57 19.96
C GLY A 21 8.57 2.59 19.76
N GLU A 22 8.59 3.38 18.68
CA GLU A 22 7.54 4.37 18.40
C GLU A 22 6.31 3.72 17.77
N LEU A 23 5.11 4.13 18.19
CA LEU A 23 3.84 3.66 17.62
C LEU A 23 3.47 4.48 16.38
N VAL A 24 3.29 3.80 15.25
CA VAL A 24 2.88 4.42 13.98
C VAL A 24 1.53 3.86 13.54
N PRO A 25 0.48 4.70 13.42
CA PRO A 25 -0.79 4.28 12.84
C PRO A 25 -0.67 4.16 11.32
N VAL A 26 -1.18 3.07 10.76
CA VAL A 26 -1.05 2.73 9.34
C VAL A 26 -2.38 2.30 8.74
N THR A 27 -2.58 2.58 7.44
CA THR A 27 -3.69 2.04 6.66
C THR A 27 -3.23 0.80 5.92
N VAL A 28 -3.97 -0.30 6.06
CA VAL A 28 -3.69 -1.55 5.33
C VAL A 28 -4.36 -1.49 3.96
N VAL A 29 -3.55 -1.66 2.92
CA VAL A 29 -3.99 -1.78 1.53
C VAL A 29 -3.70 -3.18 1.04
N ASP A 30 -4.74 -3.91 0.65
CA ASP A 30 -4.62 -5.23 0.03
C ASP A 30 -4.43 -5.09 -1.48
N VAL A 31 -3.44 -5.80 -2.01
CA VAL A 31 -3.00 -5.70 -3.41
C VAL A 31 -2.87 -7.10 -3.97
N THR A 32 -3.62 -7.38 -5.04
CA THR A 32 -3.46 -8.57 -5.86
C THR A 32 -2.66 -8.24 -7.13
N PRO A 33 -2.12 -9.23 -7.86
CA PRO A 33 -1.43 -8.98 -9.12
C PRO A 33 -2.30 -8.17 -10.10
N ASN A 34 -1.82 -6.99 -10.50
CA ASN A 34 -2.52 -6.13 -11.45
C ASN A 34 -2.10 -6.46 -12.89
N VAL A 35 -3.07 -6.49 -13.81
CA VAL A 35 -2.83 -6.66 -15.25
C VAL A 35 -3.06 -5.32 -15.96
N VAL A 36 -2.15 -4.96 -16.88
CA VAL A 36 -2.29 -3.76 -17.70
C VAL A 36 -3.24 -4.08 -18.86
N MET A 37 -4.43 -3.49 -18.85
CA MET A 37 -5.44 -3.73 -19.90
C MET A 37 -5.21 -2.90 -21.17
N GLN A 38 -4.63 -1.71 -21.05
CA GLN A 38 -4.40 -0.80 -22.15
C GLN A 38 -3.14 0.03 -21.90
N VAL A 39 -2.34 0.20 -22.95
CA VAL A 39 -1.25 1.18 -23.00
C VAL A 39 -1.70 2.30 -23.94
N LYS A 40 -1.45 3.57 -23.55
CA LYS A 40 -1.76 4.75 -24.37
C LYS A 40 -0.73 4.94 -25.48
#